data_AF-A0A5K7YYH8-F1
#
_entry.id   AF-A0A5K7YYH8-F1
#
_cell.length_a   1.000
_cell.length_b   1.000
_cell.length_c   1.000
_cell.angle_alpha   90.00
_cell.angle_beta   90.00
_cell.angle_gamma   90.00
#
_symmetry.space_group_name_H-M   'P 1'
#
loop_
_entity.id
_entity.type
_entity.pdbx_description
1 polymer ?
#
loop_
_entity_poly.entity_id
_entity_poly.type
_entity_poly.pdbx_seq_one_letter_code
_entity_poly.pdbx_strand_id
1 'polypeptide(L)' 'MKDKFLTIEVLRKRLDRVEAELADTLQRMPAHGIKPGFMDGLLDQEDERDRLLGEIKALTSGSL' A
#
# COMPACT_ATOMS: atom_id res chain seq x y z
N MET A 1 -19.40 15.99 0.51
CA MET A 1 -18.11 16.09 1.24
C MET A 1 -17.90 14.92 2.20
N LYS A 2 -18.89 14.53 3.02
CA LYS A 2 -18.80 13.40 3.96
C LYS A 2 -18.38 12.08 3.29
N ASP A 3 -18.85 11.81 2.08
CA ASP A 3 -18.52 10.59 1.33
C ASP A 3 -17.05 10.53 0.89
N LYS A 4 -16.47 11.69 0.61
CA LYS A 4 -15.05 11.83 0.26
C LYS A 4 -14.14 11.53 1.46
N PHE A 5 -14.53 11.97 2.65
CA PHE A 5 -13.79 11.66 3.89
C PHE A 5 -13.87 10.18 4.23
N LEU A 6 -15.07 9.57 4.17
CA LEU A 6 -15.24 8.13 4.37
C LEU A 6 -14.41 7.32 3.37
N THR A 7 -14.34 7.75 2.11
CA THR A 7 -13.52 7.10 1.08
C THR A 7 -12.02 7.20 1.40
N ILE A 8 -11.53 8.37 1.83
CA ILE A 8 -10.13 8.54 2.24
C ILE A 8 -9.79 7.67 3.45
N GLU A 9 -10.67 7.57 4.44
CA GLU A 9 -10.47 6.70 5.61
C GLU A 9 -10.40 5.22 5.23
N VAL A 10 -11.24 4.78 4.29
CA VAL A 10 -11.20 3.40 3.78
C VAL A 10 -9.88 3.13 3.04
N LEU A 11 -9.43 4.05 2.19
CA LEU A 11 -8.16 3.93 1.47
C LEU A 11 -6.97 3.91 2.42
N ARG A 12 -6.97 4.75 3.46
CA ARG A 12 -5.93 4.74 4.51
C ARG A 12 -5.87 3.42 5.26
N LYS A 13 -7.02 2.89 5.69
CA LYS A 13 -7.05 1.57 6.36
C LYS A 13 -6.51 0.45 5.47
N ARG A 14 -6.78 0.53 4.17
CA ARG A 14 -6.25 -0.44 3.20
C ARG A 14 -4.74 -0.27 3.01
N LEU A 15 -4.25 0.97 2.95
CA LEU A 15 -2.83 1.29 2.90
C LEU A 15 -2.09 0.75 4.13
N ASP A 16 -2.59 1.01 5.34
CA ASP A 16 -2.00 0.53 6.60
C ASP A 16 -1.85 -1.01 6.61
N ARG A 17 -2.84 -1.70 6.03
CA ARG A 17 -2.80 -3.17 5.90
C ARG A 17 -1.73 -3.64 4.92
N VAL A 18 -1.63 -3.01 3.74
CA VAL A 18 -0.61 -3.34 2.74
C VAL A 18 0.80 -3.09 3.30
N GLU A 19 0.99 -1.99 4.03
CA GLU A 19 2.27 -1.68 4.70
C GLU A 19 2.63 -2.71 5.78
N ALA A 20 1.66 -3.18 6.56
CA ALA A 20 1.87 -4.24 7.54
C ALA A 20 2.24 -5.58 6.89
N GLU A 21 1.58 -5.94 5.77
CA GLU A 21 1.86 -7.15 5.01
C GLU A 21 3.25 -7.09 4.34
N LEU A 22 3.67 -5.92 3.85
CA LEU A 22 5.04 -5.67 3.36
C LEU A 22 6.08 -5.86 4.48
N ALA A 23 5.84 -5.28 5.65
CA ALA A 23 6.75 -5.38 6.78
C ALA A 23 6.94 -6.83 7.26
N ASP A 24 5.84 -7.60 7.36
CA ASP A 24 5.90 -9.03 7.70
C ASP A 24 6.64 -9.84 6.62
N THR A 25 6.40 -9.55 5.35
CA THR A 25 7.08 -10.21 4.22
C THR A 25 8.58 -9.95 4.23
N LEU A 26 8.98 -8.68 4.45
CA LEU A 26 10.38 -8.28 4.57
C LEU A 26 11.05 -8.92 5.81
N GLN A 27 10.33 -9.00 6.93
CA GLN A 27 10.84 -9.66 8.15
C GLN A 27 11.08 -11.16 7.95
N ARG A 28 10.22 -11.83 7.18
CA ARG A 28 10.35 -13.26 6.85
C ARG A 28 11.37 -13.54 5.75
N MET A 29 11.89 -12.50 5.10
CA MET A 29 12.79 -12.64 3.99
C MET A 29 14.15 -13.19 4.48
N PRO A 30 14.68 -14.26 3.86
CA PRO A 30 15.94 -14.83 4.28
C PRO A 30 17.08 -13.82 4.07
N ALA A 31 17.92 -13.66 5.10
CA ALA A 31 19.07 -12.73 5.07
C ALA A 31 20.12 -13.06 3.98
N HIS A 32 20.07 -14.27 3.42
CA HIS A 32 20.97 -14.78 2.41
C HIS A 32 20.16 -15.27 1.20
N GLY A 33 19.80 -14.32 0.33
CA GLY A 33 19.21 -14.59 -0.98
C GLY A 33 17.71 -14.30 -1.04
N ILE A 34 17.34 -13.31 -1.85
CA ILE A 34 15.95 -13.02 -2.18
C ILE A 34 15.50 -14.06 -3.21
N LYS A 35 14.48 -14.86 -2.86
CA LYS A 35 13.89 -15.83 -3.80
C LYS A 35 12.96 -15.09 -4.77
N PRO A 36 12.92 -15.44 -6.07
CA PRO A 36 12.06 -14.78 -7.06
C PRO A 36 10.58 -14.67 -6.65
N GLY A 37 10.01 -15.75 -6.09
CA GLY A 37 8.60 -15.72 -5.63
C GLY A 37 8.32 -14.79 -4.44
N PHE A 38 9.36 -14.35 -3.70
CA PHE A 38 9.21 -13.27 -2.72
C PHE A 38 9.25 -11.90 -3.40
N MET A 39 10.05 -11.74 -4.46
CA MET A 39 10.10 -10.48 -5.23
C MET A 39 8.79 -10.20 -5.95
N ASP A 40 8.18 -11.21 -6.59
CA ASP A 40 6.92 -11.01 -7.30
C ASP A 40 5.80 -10.52 -6.35
N GLY A 41 5.68 -11.14 -5.17
CA GLY A 41 4.72 -10.72 -4.15
C GLY A 41 5.02 -9.34 -3.56
N LEU A 42 6.30 -9.00 -3.37
CA LEU A 42 6.71 -7.66 -2.91
C LEU A 42 6.36 -6.58 -3.94
N LEU A 43 6.64 -6.83 -5.22
CA LEU A 43 6.33 -5.90 -6.31
C LEU A 43 4.82 -5.63 -6.42
N ASP A 44 4.00 -6.67 -6.33
CA ASP A 44 2.54 -6.52 -6.33
C ASP A 44 2.04 -5.67 -5.15
N GLN A 45 2.65 -5.85 -3.96
CA GLN A 45 2.33 -5.07 -2.77
C GLN A 45 2.80 -3.61 -2.88
N GLU A 46 3.97 -3.36 -3.46
CA GLU A 46 4.49 -2.01 -3.73
C GLU A 46 3.63 -1.26 -4.75
N ASP A 47 3.19 -1.93 -5.82
CA ASP A 47 2.28 -1.36 -6.81
C ASP A 47 0.91 -1.01 -6.23
N GLU A 48 0.38 -1.83 -5.32
CA GLU A 48 -0.88 -1.54 -4.61
C GLU A 48 -0.72 -0.35 -3.66
N ARG A 49 0.39 -0.28 -2.91
CA ARG A 49 0.72 0.86 -2.03
C ARG A 49 0.74 2.16 -2.84
N ASP A 50 1.44 2.17 -3.97
CA ASP A 50 1.60 3.36 -4.80
C ASP A 50 0.27 3.81 -5.43
N ARG A 51 -0.58 2.85 -5.84
CA ARG A 51 -1.96 3.13 -6.29
C ARG A 51 -2.79 3.78 -5.19
N LEU A 52 -2.81 3.22 -3.98
CA LEU A 52 -3.57 3.75 -2.85
C LEU A 52 -3.10 5.16 -2.46
N LEU A 53 -1.79 5.39 -2.42
CA LEU A 53 -1.22 6.72 -2.18
C LEU A 53 -1.63 7.72 -3.27
N GLY A 54 -1.63 7.29 -4.53
CA GLY A 54 -2.10 8.09 -5.67
C GLY A 54 -3.57 8.49 -5.53
N GLU A 55 -4.45 7.55 -5.17
CA GLU A 55 -5.88 7.81 -4.95
C GLU A 55 -6.11 8.75 -3.77
N ILE A 56 -5.43 8.52 -2.64
CA ILE A 56 -5.50 9.42 -1.47
C ILE A 56 -5.02 10.82 -1.86
N LYS A 57 -3.92 10.93 -2.61
CA LYS A 57 -3.39 12.22 -3.07
C LYS A 57 -4.36 12.92 -4.02
N ALA A 58 -4.96 12.21 -4.98
CA ALA A 58 -5.96 12.78 -5.88
C ALA A 58 -7.20 13.29 -5.13
N LEU A 59 -7.67 12.54 -4.14
CA LEU A 59 -8.80 12.93 -3.31
C LEU A 59 -8.44 14.10 -2.38
N THR A 60 -7.24 14.15 -1.82
CA THR A 60 -6.83 15.22 -0.89
C THR A 60 -6.39 16.49 -1.62
N SER A 61 -5.77 16.37 -2.80
CA SER A 61 -5.25 17.48 -3.61
C SER A 61 -6.28 18.04 -4.60
N GLY A 62 -7.35 17.29 -4.87
CA GLY A 62 -8.52 17.76 -5.64
C GLY A 62 -9.42 18.67 -4.81
N SER A 63 -8.96 19.90 -4.58
CA SER A 63 -9.75 21.08 -4.22
C SER A 63 -9.01 22.33 -4.68
N LEU A 64 -8.97 22.54 -6.00
CA LEU A 64 -8.73 23.83 -6.66
C LEU A 64 -9.66 23.93 -7.86
#